data_AF-D4H4R9-F1
#
_entry.id   AF-D4H4R9-F1
#
_cell.length_a   1.000
_cell.length_b   1.000
_cell.length_c   1.000
_cell.angle_alpha   90.00
_cell.angle_beta   90.00
_cell.angle_gamma   90.00
#
_symmetry.space_group_name_H-M   'P 1'
#
loop_
_entity.id
_entity.type
_entity.pdbx_description
1 polymer ?
#
loop_
_entity_poly.entity_id
_entity_poly.type
_entity_poly.pdbx_seq_one_letter_code
_entity_poly.pdbx_strand_id
1 'polypeptide(L)'
;MFKKRIHTIIAILCIMFVSFAVSYAVETSKPDSHGVNWIQEHGDASTFNNKECMDCHTDKSSCIQCHEEAAPRNHNASWTRRGHGLEAKWDRESCSTCHKEDSCIECHTSTPPSDHRYGWREPTNAHCGNCHYPIQETRCYTCHKRAHAPNEY
;
A
#
# COMPACT_ATOMS: atom_id res chain seq x y z
N MET A 1 40.09 5.87 47.34
CA MET A 1 38.77 5.57 46.70
C MET A 1 38.08 6.81 46.11
N PHE A 2 38.22 8.00 46.71
CA PHE A 2 37.55 9.24 46.27
C PHE A 2 37.97 9.74 44.86
N LYS A 3 39.27 9.75 44.56
CA LYS A 3 39.81 10.15 43.24
C LYS A 3 39.26 9.30 42.07
N LYS A 4 39.10 7.99 42.25
CA LYS A 4 38.53 7.10 41.23
C LYS A 4 37.07 7.46 40.92
N ARG A 5 36.27 7.78 41.94
CA ARG A 5 34.87 8.21 41.77
C ARG A 5 34.74 9.54 41.01
N ILE A 6 35.64 10.49 41.23
CA ILE A 6 35.65 11.78 40.49
C ILE A 6 35.96 11.57 39.01
N HIS A 7 36.95 10.73 38.66
CA HIS A 7 37.27 10.45 37.26
C HIS A 7 36.12 9.73 36.55
N THR A 8 35.42 8.82 37.24
CA THR A 8 34.24 8.14 36.68
C THR A 8 33.09 9.12 36.44
N ILE A 9 32.84 10.06 37.36
CA ILE A 9 31.77 11.08 37.19
C ILE A 9 32.09 12.03 36.04
N ILE A 10 33.33 12.50 35.93
CA ILE A 10 33.76 13.38 34.82
C ILE A 10 33.62 12.65 33.48
N ALA A 11 34.04 11.37 33.41
CA ALA A 11 33.88 10.58 32.20
C ALA A 11 32.41 10.43 31.79
N ILE A 12 31.50 10.16 32.74
CA ILE A 12 30.06 10.04 32.46
C ILE A 12 29.48 11.38 31.97
N LEU A 13 29.84 12.50 32.61
CA LEU A 13 29.39 13.83 32.19
C LEU A 13 29.91 14.21 30.80
N CYS A 14 31.17 13.91 30.50
CA CYS A 14 31.72 14.10 29.16
C CYS A 14 30.98 13.25 28.12
N ILE A 15 30.69 11.97 28.41
CA ILE A 15 29.92 11.09 27.52
C ILE A 15 28.51 11.67 27.30
N MET A 16 27.82 12.11 28.34
CA MET A 16 26.50 12.72 28.21
C MET A 16 26.50 14.01 27.37
N PHE A 17 27.51 14.86 27.55
CA PHE A 17 27.66 16.09 26.78
C PHE A 17 27.96 15.81 25.31
N VAL A 18 28.81 14.81 25.03
CA VAL A 18 29.09 14.37 23.65
C VAL A 18 27.83 13.80 23.01
N SER A 19 27.06 12.96 23.71
CA SER A 19 25.78 12.45 23.20
C SER A 19 24.78 13.58 22.90
N PHE A 20 24.65 14.56 23.79
CA PHE A 20 23.77 15.71 23.58
C PHE A 20 24.19 16.56 22.36
N ALA A 21 25.49 16.85 22.23
CA ALA A 21 26.02 17.60 21.09
C ALA A 21 25.81 16.87 19.76
N VAL A 22 25.97 15.55 19.73
CA VAL A 22 25.73 14.72 18.53
C VAL A 22 24.26 14.71 18.15
N SER A 23 23.34 14.56 19.11
CA SER A 23 21.89 14.65 18.85
C SER A 23 21.49 16.01 18.29
N TYR A 24 22.01 17.10 18.84
CA TYR A 24 21.73 18.46 18.37
C TYR A 24 22.25 18.70 16.94
N ALA A 25 23.41 18.13 16.59
CA ALA A 25 23.99 18.24 15.26
C ALA A 25 23.23 17.43 14.18
N VAL A 26 22.58 16.33 14.55
CA VAL A 26 21.71 15.56 13.64
C VAL A 26 20.42 16.30 13.30
N GLU A 27 19.88 17.09 14.24
CA GLU A 27 18.65 17.85 13.98
C GLU A 27 18.87 18.99 12.98
N THR A 28 20.08 19.58 12.91
CA THR A 28 20.37 20.70 12.00
C THR A 28 20.51 20.33 10.52
N SER A 29 20.56 19.04 10.15
CA SER A 29 20.66 18.61 8.74
C SER A 29 19.30 18.44 8.04
N LYS A 30 18.20 18.60 8.77
CA LYS A 30 16.83 18.36 8.27
C LYS A 30 16.21 19.68 7.77
N PRO A 31 15.78 19.77 6.49
CA PRO A 31 15.09 20.97 5.99
C PRO A 31 13.73 21.20 6.66
N ASP A 32 13.28 22.46 6.69
CA ASP A 32 11.97 22.87 7.25
C ASP A 32 10.78 22.11 6.65
N SER A 33 10.91 21.65 5.40
CA SER A 33 9.89 20.85 4.71
C SER A 33 9.58 19.51 5.40
N HIS A 34 10.49 19.00 6.23
CA HIS A 34 10.29 17.74 6.93
C HIS A 34 9.53 17.93 8.26
N GLY A 35 8.49 18.76 8.26
CA GLY A 35 7.65 19.00 9.42
C GLY A 35 6.77 17.80 9.81
N VAL A 36 5.92 17.99 10.82
CA VAL A 36 4.96 16.96 11.29
C VAL A 36 3.97 16.51 10.20
N ASN A 37 3.76 17.34 9.18
CA ASN A 37 2.86 17.08 8.06
C ASN A 37 3.55 16.46 6.84
N TRP A 38 4.82 16.06 6.96
CA TRP A 38 5.61 15.56 5.83
C TRP A 38 4.91 14.43 5.06
N ILE A 39 4.23 13.51 5.75
CA ILE A 39 3.51 12.41 5.10
C ILE A 39 2.34 12.89 4.21
N GLN A 40 1.73 14.03 4.52
CA GLN A 40 0.69 14.63 3.69
C GLN A 40 1.27 15.38 2.49
N GLU A 41 2.42 16.04 2.65
CA GLU A 41 2.96 17.00 1.67
C GLU A 41 3.99 16.39 0.70
N HIS A 42 4.73 15.35 1.12
CA HIS A 42 5.85 14.82 0.32
C HIS A 42 5.45 14.23 -1.03
N GLY A 43 4.22 13.70 -1.15
CA GLY A 43 3.74 13.14 -2.42
C GLY A 43 3.68 14.19 -3.52
N ASP A 44 3.12 15.35 -3.20
CA ASP A 44 3.02 16.47 -4.15
C ASP A 44 4.41 17.07 -4.41
N ALA A 45 5.22 17.23 -3.35
CA ALA A 45 6.59 17.73 -3.46
C ALA A 45 7.47 16.83 -4.35
N SER A 46 7.40 15.51 -4.17
CA SER A 46 8.13 14.53 -4.99
C SER A 46 7.66 14.53 -6.44
N THR A 47 6.36 14.75 -6.68
CA THR A 47 5.82 14.84 -8.05
C THR A 47 6.30 16.10 -8.77
N PHE A 48 6.49 17.20 -8.03
CA PHE A 48 6.98 18.46 -8.58
C PHE A 48 8.49 18.44 -8.86
N ASN A 49 9.31 18.03 -7.88
CA ASN A 49 10.77 18.04 -8.01
C ASN A 49 11.46 16.94 -7.18
N ASN A 50 11.34 15.68 -7.60
CA ASN A 50 12.03 14.56 -6.94
C ASN A 50 13.57 14.72 -6.90
N LYS A 51 14.17 15.45 -7.85
CA LYS A 51 15.63 15.57 -7.95
C LYS A 51 16.24 16.28 -6.74
N GLU A 52 15.57 17.30 -6.23
CA GLU A 52 16.01 18.04 -5.03
C GLU A 52 16.09 17.15 -3.79
N CYS A 53 15.24 16.13 -3.71
CA CYS A 53 15.30 15.15 -2.61
C CYS A 53 16.63 14.38 -2.62
N MET A 54 17.17 14.11 -3.81
CA MET A 54 18.39 13.30 -3.99
C MET A 54 19.68 14.05 -3.64
N ASP A 55 19.62 15.37 -3.42
CA ASP A 55 20.78 16.16 -2.98
C ASP A 55 21.23 15.74 -1.57
N CYS A 56 20.30 15.26 -0.74
CA CYS A 56 20.55 14.69 0.58
C CYS A 56 20.25 13.18 0.65
N HIS A 57 19.16 12.72 0.04
CA HIS A 57 18.78 11.30 -0.01
C HIS A 57 19.48 10.58 -1.16
N THR A 58 20.81 10.46 -1.06
CA THR A 58 21.64 9.91 -2.16
C THR A 58 21.34 8.45 -2.49
N ASP A 59 20.79 7.70 -1.53
CA ASP A 59 20.24 6.37 -1.75
C ASP A 59 18.70 6.41 -1.78
N LYS A 60 18.11 5.52 -2.60
CA LYS A 60 16.65 5.38 -2.70
C LYS A 60 16.06 4.47 -1.63
N SER A 61 16.86 3.97 -0.67
CA SER A 61 16.42 2.91 0.24
C SER A 61 15.31 3.40 1.15
N SER A 62 15.35 4.65 1.60
CA SER A 62 14.28 5.26 2.42
C SER A 62 12.97 5.37 1.66
N CYS A 63 13.02 5.74 0.36
CA CYS A 63 11.85 5.79 -0.50
C CYS A 63 11.25 4.39 -0.67
N ILE A 64 12.09 3.42 -1.02
CA ILE A 64 11.68 2.04 -1.30
C ILE A 64 11.09 1.41 -0.05
N GLN A 65 11.80 1.46 1.08
CA GLN A 65 11.34 0.85 2.33
C GLN A 65 9.97 1.37 2.75
N CYS A 66 9.76 2.69 2.71
CA CYS A 66 8.48 3.27 3.06
C CYS A 66 7.39 2.90 2.04
N HIS A 67 7.65 3.00 0.74
CA HIS A 67 6.65 2.73 -0.30
C HIS A 67 6.36 1.24 -0.54
N GLU A 68 7.24 0.33 -0.09
CA GLU A 68 6.97 -1.12 -0.06
C GLU A 68 6.04 -1.48 1.10
N GLU A 69 6.14 -0.80 2.24
CA GLU A 69 5.32 -1.06 3.43
C GLU A 69 4.02 -0.23 3.46
N ALA A 70 4.03 0.96 2.88
CA ALA A 70 2.92 1.90 2.93
C ALA A 70 1.96 1.68 1.75
N ALA A 71 0.71 1.33 2.08
CA ALA A 71 -0.35 1.26 1.08
C ALA A 71 -0.62 2.65 0.47
N PRO A 72 -0.87 2.74 -0.85
CA PRO A 72 -1.29 3.99 -1.48
C PRO A 72 -2.55 4.56 -0.83
N ARG A 73 -2.73 5.89 -0.87
CA ARG A 73 -3.86 6.59 -0.20
C ARG A 73 -5.25 6.09 -0.64
N ASN A 74 -5.35 5.59 -1.88
CA ASN A 74 -6.59 5.04 -2.40
C ASN A 74 -6.88 3.62 -1.90
N HIS A 75 -5.96 2.91 -1.23
CA HIS A 75 -6.13 1.55 -0.72
C HIS A 75 -7.08 1.50 0.50
N ASN A 76 -8.35 1.72 0.22
CA ASN A 76 -9.44 1.66 1.17
C ASN A 76 -10.56 0.77 0.63
N ALA A 77 -11.49 0.38 1.51
CA ALA A 77 -12.57 -0.54 1.15
C ALA A 77 -13.46 -0.04 -0.01
N SER A 78 -13.57 1.28 -0.21
CA SER A 78 -14.34 1.84 -1.32
C SER A 78 -13.65 1.56 -2.65
N TRP A 79 -12.35 1.86 -2.73
CA TRP A 79 -11.53 1.56 -3.90
C TRP A 79 -11.46 0.06 -4.18
N THR A 80 -11.21 -0.77 -3.17
CA THR A 80 -11.20 -2.24 -3.33
C THR A 80 -12.55 -2.76 -3.82
N ARG A 81 -13.68 -2.12 -3.52
CA ARG A 81 -14.99 -2.59 -3.99
C ARG A 81 -15.43 -2.03 -5.34
N ARG A 82 -14.95 -0.83 -5.71
CA ARG A 82 -15.51 -0.08 -6.86
C ARG A 82 -14.48 0.58 -7.77
N GLY A 83 -13.29 0.89 -7.26
CA GLY A 83 -12.25 1.64 -7.96
C GLY A 83 -11.20 0.77 -8.64
N HIS A 84 -10.69 -0.26 -7.96
CA HIS A 84 -9.51 -1.02 -8.42
C HIS A 84 -9.71 -1.65 -9.80
N GLY A 85 -10.92 -2.09 -10.14
CA GLY A 85 -11.20 -2.73 -11.43
C GLY A 85 -11.08 -1.76 -12.62
N LEU A 86 -11.37 -0.47 -12.42
CA LEU A 86 -11.19 0.55 -13.45
C LEU A 86 -9.70 0.89 -13.62
N GLU A 87 -8.98 1.08 -12.52
CA GLU A 87 -7.54 1.34 -12.54
C GLU A 87 -6.77 0.16 -13.13
N ALA A 88 -7.06 -1.08 -12.72
CA ALA A 88 -6.44 -2.28 -13.27
C ALA A 88 -6.77 -2.53 -14.75
N LYS A 89 -7.83 -1.90 -15.29
CA LYS A 89 -8.13 -1.92 -16.73
C LYS A 89 -7.27 -0.92 -17.50
N TRP A 90 -6.91 0.20 -16.89
CA TRP A 90 -6.07 1.23 -17.49
C TRP A 90 -4.58 0.94 -17.34
N ASP A 91 -4.15 0.54 -16.15
CA ASP A 91 -2.76 0.30 -15.81
C ASP A 91 -2.65 -0.78 -14.74
N ARG A 92 -2.67 -2.05 -15.18
CA ARG A 92 -2.43 -3.20 -14.30
C ARG A 92 -0.98 -3.27 -13.80
N GLU A 93 -0.03 -2.76 -14.58
CA GLU A 93 1.40 -2.85 -14.26
C GLU A 93 1.73 -2.04 -13.01
N SER A 94 1.05 -0.92 -12.77
CA SER A 94 1.16 -0.15 -11.52
C SER A 94 1.00 -0.99 -10.25
N CYS A 95 0.11 -1.99 -10.30
CA CYS A 95 -0.16 -2.88 -9.17
C CYS A 95 0.99 -3.86 -8.91
N SER A 96 1.74 -4.22 -9.96
CA SER A 96 2.86 -5.16 -9.90
C SER A 96 4.06 -4.65 -9.11
N THR A 97 4.08 -3.35 -8.80
CA THR A 97 5.05 -2.73 -7.89
C THR A 97 5.08 -3.42 -6.53
N CYS A 98 3.90 -3.81 -6.01
CA CYS A 98 3.78 -4.46 -4.69
C CYS A 98 3.07 -5.82 -4.75
N HIS A 99 2.16 -6.03 -5.71
CA HIS A 99 1.35 -7.25 -5.80
C HIS A 99 1.85 -8.21 -6.87
N LYS A 100 1.64 -9.51 -6.65
CA LYS A 100 1.87 -10.57 -7.65
C LYS A 100 0.54 -10.95 -8.29
N GLU A 101 0.59 -11.59 -9.47
CA GLU A 101 -0.62 -12.06 -10.16
C GLU A 101 -1.49 -12.98 -9.28
N ASP A 102 -0.86 -13.77 -8.40
CA ASP A 102 -1.55 -14.61 -7.43
C ASP A 102 -2.48 -13.80 -6.50
N SER A 103 -2.11 -12.57 -6.14
CA SER A 103 -2.96 -11.67 -5.35
C SER A 103 -4.26 -11.31 -6.07
N CYS A 104 -4.20 -11.14 -7.40
CA CYS A 104 -5.36 -10.91 -8.24
C CYS A 104 -6.26 -12.16 -8.25
N ILE A 105 -5.65 -13.32 -8.51
CA ILE A 105 -6.36 -14.60 -8.64
C ILE A 105 -7.07 -14.98 -7.34
N GLU A 106 -6.40 -14.87 -6.19
CA GLU A 106 -6.94 -15.25 -4.88
C GLU A 106 -8.26 -14.53 -4.58
N CYS A 107 -8.30 -13.21 -4.78
CA CYS A 107 -9.52 -12.44 -4.54
C CYS A 107 -10.58 -12.70 -5.62
N HIS A 108 -10.21 -12.69 -6.90
CA HIS A 108 -11.16 -12.83 -8.01
C HIS A 108 -11.77 -14.23 -8.12
N THR A 109 -11.14 -15.26 -7.55
CA THR A 109 -11.69 -16.62 -7.48
C THR A 109 -12.59 -16.83 -6.27
N SER A 110 -12.35 -16.11 -5.17
CA SER A 110 -13.08 -16.26 -3.90
C SER A 110 -14.19 -15.22 -3.69
N THR A 111 -14.17 -14.11 -4.42
CA THR A 111 -15.08 -12.98 -4.23
C THR A 111 -16.10 -12.91 -5.36
N PRO A 112 -17.40 -13.16 -5.09
CA PRO A 112 -18.45 -12.94 -6.06
C PRO A 112 -18.54 -11.47 -6.48
N PRO A 113 -18.94 -11.17 -7.72
CA PRO A 113 -19.14 -9.81 -8.17
C PRO A 113 -20.27 -9.13 -7.37
N SER A 114 -20.31 -7.80 -7.33
CA SER A 114 -21.24 -7.03 -6.49
C SER A 114 -22.71 -7.17 -6.89
N ASP A 115 -22.98 -7.62 -8.11
CA ASP A 115 -24.30 -7.97 -8.62
C ASP A 115 -24.76 -9.39 -8.23
N HIS A 116 -23.87 -10.18 -7.63
CA HIS A 116 -24.16 -11.52 -7.11
C HIS A 116 -24.96 -11.42 -5.80
N ARG A 117 -26.28 -11.25 -5.93
CA ARG A 117 -27.22 -11.03 -4.82
C ARG A 117 -27.80 -12.36 -4.33
N TYR A 118 -28.34 -12.36 -3.10
CA TYR A 118 -28.93 -13.55 -2.45
C TYR A 118 -29.93 -14.32 -3.34
N GLY A 119 -30.72 -13.63 -4.16
CA GLY A 119 -31.70 -14.26 -5.06
C GLY A 119 -31.13 -15.03 -6.26
N TRP A 120 -29.80 -15.07 -6.45
CA TRP A 120 -29.15 -15.83 -7.52
C TRP A 120 -28.96 -17.32 -7.19
N ARG A 121 -29.22 -17.74 -5.95
CA ARG A 121 -29.17 -19.14 -5.52
C ARG A 121 -30.59 -19.70 -5.37
N GLU A 122 -30.67 -21.04 -5.35
CA GLU A 122 -31.88 -21.77 -4.98
C GLU A 122 -32.44 -21.27 -3.63
N PRO A 123 -33.77 -21.20 -3.44
CA PRO A 123 -34.83 -21.54 -4.39
C PRO A 123 -35.26 -20.39 -5.31
N THR A 124 -34.65 -19.20 -5.17
CA THR A 124 -35.16 -17.98 -5.79
C THR A 124 -34.78 -17.86 -7.27
N ASN A 125 -33.59 -18.35 -7.65
CA ASN A 125 -33.08 -18.43 -9.03
C ASN A 125 -33.39 -17.20 -9.91
N ALA A 126 -33.40 -16.01 -9.34
CA ALA A 126 -33.76 -14.76 -10.01
C ALA A 126 -32.69 -14.29 -11.02
N HIS A 127 -31.59 -15.04 -11.15
CA HIS A 127 -30.55 -14.85 -12.16
C HIS A 127 -31.06 -15.10 -13.58
N CYS A 128 -31.99 -16.05 -13.77
CA CYS A 128 -32.49 -16.49 -15.08
C CYS A 128 -33.51 -15.53 -15.74
N GLY A 129 -33.63 -14.29 -15.25
CA GLY A 129 -34.63 -13.33 -15.74
C GLY A 129 -34.24 -12.58 -17.02
N ASN A 130 -32.94 -12.48 -17.34
CA ASN A 130 -32.43 -11.75 -18.49
C ASN A 130 -31.17 -12.43 -19.05
N CYS A 131 -31.35 -13.61 -19.66
CA CYS A 131 -30.23 -14.38 -20.21
C CYS A 131 -29.52 -13.64 -21.36
N HIS A 132 -28.21 -13.42 -21.24
CA HIS A 132 -27.32 -13.13 -22.36
C HIS A 132 -26.55 -14.41 -22.72
N TYR A 133 -26.84 -14.96 -23.91
CA TYR A 133 -26.11 -16.08 -24.51
C TYR A 133 -25.28 -15.54 -25.68
N PRO A 134 -24.00 -15.94 -25.85
CA PRO A 134 -23.27 -16.98 -25.12
C PRO A 134 -22.60 -16.47 -23.82
N ILE A 135 -22.58 -17.30 -22.76
CA ILE A 135 -22.02 -16.91 -21.44
C ILE A 135 -20.53 -16.58 -21.50
N GLN A 136 -19.82 -17.14 -22.47
CA GLN A 136 -18.39 -16.95 -22.72
C GLN A 136 -18.04 -15.48 -23.00
N GLU A 137 -19.02 -14.68 -23.44
CA GLU A 137 -18.87 -13.24 -23.70
C GLU A 137 -19.17 -12.38 -22.47
N THR A 138 -19.50 -13.00 -21.34
CA THR A 138 -19.86 -12.30 -20.11
C THR A 138 -18.75 -12.43 -19.06
N ARG A 139 -18.70 -11.49 -18.12
CA ARG A 139 -17.83 -11.58 -16.92
C ARG A 139 -18.12 -12.80 -16.05
N CYS A 140 -19.28 -13.44 -16.22
CA CYS A 140 -19.68 -14.61 -15.45
C CYS A 140 -18.82 -15.84 -15.81
N TYR A 141 -18.30 -15.93 -17.04
CA TYR A 141 -17.48 -17.07 -17.50
C TYR A 141 -16.15 -17.23 -16.75
N THR A 142 -15.68 -16.17 -16.09
CA THR A 142 -14.52 -16.24 -15.20
C THR A 142 -14.69 -17.35 -14.16
N CYS A 143 -15.88 -17.45 -13.55
CA CYS A 143 -16.19 -18.45 -12.53
C CYS A 143 -17.17 -19.54 -13.02
N HIS A 144 -18.14 -19.19 -13.87
CA HIS A 144 -19.16 -20.11 -14.38
C HIS A 144 -18.87 -20.54 -15.82
N LYS A 145 -18.21 -21.69 -15.99
CA LYS A 145 -17.92 -22.24 -17.32
C LYS A 145 -19.17 -22.75 -18.07
N ARG A 146 -20.30 -22.92 -17.37
CA ARG A 146 -21.61 -23.33 -17.90
C ARG A 146 -22.75 -22.66 -17.10
N ALA A 147 -23.89 -22.38 -17.74
CA ALA A 147 -25.00 -21.61 -17.15
C ALA A 147 -25.73 -22.31 -15.98
N HIS A 148 -25.66 -23.65 -15.92
CA HIS A 148 -26.34 -24.48 -14.91
C HIS A 148 -25.37 -25.27 -14.01
N ALA A 149 -24.09 -24.89 -13.94
CA ALA A 149 -23.18 -25.52 -12.99
C ALA A 149 -23.56 -25.04 -11.58
N PRO A 150 -23.96 -25.92 -10.63
CA PRO A 150 -23.58 -25.65 -9.25
C PRO A 150 -22.05 -25.57 -9.27
N ASN A 151 -21.48 -24.63 -8.53
CA ASN A 151 -20.04 -24.40 -8.45
C ASN A 151 -19.30 -25.72 -8.19
N GLU A 152 -18.92 -26.44 -9.25
CA GLU A 152 -17.91 -27.48 -9.21
C GLU A 152 -16.61 -26.69 -9.30
N TYR A 153 -16.09 -26.40 -8.11
CA TYR A 153 -14.76 -25.83 -7.89
C TYR A 153 -13.70 -26.78 -8.46
#